data_AF-A0A931WW00-F1
#
_entry.id   AF-A0A931WW00-F1
#
_cell.length_a   1.000
_cell.length_b   1.000
_cell.length_c   1.000
_cell.angle_alpha   90.00
_cell.angle_beta   90.00
_cell.angle_gamma   90.00
#
_symmetry.space_group_name_H-M   'P 1'
#
loop_
_entity.id
_entity.type
_entity.pdbx_description
1 polymer ?
#
loop_
_entity_poly.entity_id
_entity_poly.type
_entity_poly.pdbx_seq_one_letter_code
_entity_poly.pdbx_strand_id
1 'polypeptide(L)'
;EGRSITRQVPRVARAAFTPQVDPNLICTLDYARSCVGKKDAIFLDVRSDGEWTGENRRSNKRGGHVPGAVHLEWLNFVTDDDVRVFKPASALRAMLEGAGASPEREVITY
;
A
#
# COMPACT_ATOMS: atom_id res chain seq x y z
N GLU A 1 -10.37 -23.10 -8.66
CA GLU A 1 -10.05 -22.88 -10.10
C GLU A 1 -9.31 -24.03 -10.80
N GLY A 2 -8.94 -25.14 -10.13
CA GLY A 2 -8.49 -26.38 -10.79
C GLY A 2 -7.27 -26.26 -11.72
N ARG A 3 -6.55 -25.13 -11.67
CA ARG A 3 -5.38 -24.89 -12.53
C ARG A 3 -4.24 -25.83 -12.17
N SER A 4 -3.43 -26.18 -13.16
CA SER A 4 -2.26 -27.03 -12.97
C SER A 4 -1.28 -26.40 -11.97
N ILE A 5 -0.93 -27.16 -10.94
CA ILE A 5 0.15 -26.83 -10.00
C ILE A 5 1.31 -27.79 -10.20
N THR A 6 2.52 -27.36 -9.85
CA THR A 6 3.70 -28.23 -9.86
C THR A 6 4.38 -28.22 -8.50
N ARG A 7 4.93 -29.38 -8.12
CA ARG A 7 5.87 -29.54 -6.99
C ARG A 7 7.31 -29.72 -7.46
N GLN A 8 7.54 -29.66 -8.77
CA GLN A 8 8.88 -29.79 -9.34
C GLN A 8 9.73 -28.62 -8.87
N VAL A 9 10.87 -28.93 -8.24
CA VAL A 9 11.86 -27.91 -7.88
C VAL A 9 12.41 -27.31 -9.19
N PRO A 10 12.30 -25.98 -9.41
CA PRO A 10 12.81 -25.37 -10.61
C PRO A 10 14.33 -25.47 -10.66
N ARG A 11 14.89 -25.75 -11.84
CA ARG A 11 16.34 -25.60 -12.08
C ARG A 11 16.63 -24.14 -12.36
N VAL A 12 17.20 -23.44 -11.38
CA VAL A 12 17.63 -22.05 -11.53
C VAL A 12 19.06 -22.03 -12.09
N ALA A 13 19.24 -21.43 -13.26
CA ALA A 13 20.58 -21.19 -13.81
C ALA A 13 21.19 -19.96 -13.15
N ARG A 14 22.50 -20.00 -12.86
CA ARG A 14 23.22 -18.81 -12.37
C ARG A 14 23.20 -17.74 -13.46
N ALA A 15 22.77 -16.55 -13.09
CA ALA A 15 22.86 -15.35 -13.91
C ALA A 15 23.61 -14.25 -13.13
N ALA A 16 24.25 -13.33 -13.86
CA ALA A 16 24.75 -12.10 -13.27
C ALA A 16 23.57 -11.13 -13.13
N PHE A 17 23.37 -10.62 -11.92
CA PHE A 17 22.37 -9.59 -11.63
C PHE A 17 23.08 -8.42 -10.93
N THR A 18 23.01 -7.24 -11.54
CA THR A 18 23.57 -6.01 -10.99
C THR A 18 22.41 -5.11 -10.57
N PRO A 19 22.02 -5.07 -9.28
CA PRO A 19 20.92 -4.21 -8.84
C PRO A 19 21.28 -2.74 -9.05
N GLN A 20 20.29 -1.93 -9.39
CA GLN A 20 20.37 -0.47 -9.39
C GLN A 20 19.36 0.04 -8.37
N VAL A 21 19.85 0.82 -7.40
CA VAL A 21 18.99 1.42 -6.38
C VAL A 21 18.34 2.66 -6.97
N ASP A 22 17.01 2.73 -6.93
CA ASP A 22 16.27 3.95 -7.19
C ASP A 22 15.79 4.55 -5.86
N PRO A 23 16.41 5.65 -5.37
CA PRO A 23 16.01 6.27 -4.12
C PRO A 23 14.62 6.90 -4.19
N ASN A 24 14.06 7.14 -5.38
CA ASN A 24 12.74 7.74 -5.54
C ASN A 24 11.59 6.76 -5.23
N LEU A 25 11.90 5.45 -5.09
CA LEU A 25 10.92 4.44 -4.71
C LEU A 25 10.74 4.33 -3.19
N ILE A 26 11.59 4.99 -2.38
CA ILE A 26 11.60 4.86 -0.92
C ILE A 26 11.28 6.20 -0.27
N CYS A 27 10.20 6.23 0.51
CA CYS A 27 9.89 7.35 1.39
C CYS A 27 10.63 7.19 2.73
N THR A 28 11.59 8.08 3.00
CA THR A 28 12.28 8.10 4.31
C THR A 28 11.41 8.74 5.39
N LEU A 29 11.70 8.46 6.67
CA LEU A 29 10.98 9.08 7.78
C LEU A 29 11.10 10.61 7.79
N ASP A 30 12.28 11.16 7.50
CA ASP A 30 12.48 12.61 7.48
C ASP A 30 11.74 13.26 6.30
N TYR A 31 11.71 12.59 5.14
CA TYR A 31 10.92 13.03 3.99
C TYR A 31 9.42 13.01 4.31
N ALA A 32 8.90 11.89 4.83
CA ALA A 32 7.52 11.77 5.26
C ALA A 32 7.13 12.88 6.25
N ARG A 33 7.96 13.11 7.28
CA ARG A 33 7.72 14.20 8.25
C ARG A 33 7.65 15.56 7.58
N SER A 34 8.47 15.82 6.56
CA SER A 34 8.45 17.08 5.81
C SER A 34 7.17 17.27 5.01
N CYS A 35 6.42 16.21 4.70
CA CYS A 35 5.20 16.25 3.91
C CYS A 35 3.92 16.36 4.74
N VAL A 36 3.99 16.16 6.06
CA VAL A 36 2.81 16.27 6.95
C VAL A 36 2.20 17.68 6.85
N GLY A 37 0.91 17.74 6.52
CA GLY A 37 0.15 19.00 6.40
C GLY A 37 0.34 19.77 5.09
N LYS A 38 1.17 19.27 4.16
CA LYS A 38 1.27 19.84 2.82
C LYS A 38 0.02 19.50 1.99
N LYS A 39 -0.40 20.41 1.10
CA LYS A 39 -1.61 20.24 0.27
C LYS A 39 -1.39 19.36 -0.96
N ASP A 40 -0.15 19.27 -1.42
CA ASP A 40 0.31 18.52 -2.58
C ASP A 40 0.72 17.07 -2.26
N ALA A 41 0.72 16.69 -0.98
CA ALA A 41 0.98 15.32 -0.54
C ALA A 41 -0.20 14.73 0.23
N ILE A 42 -0.43 13.43 0.07
CA ILE A 42 -1.43 12.66 0.81
C ILE A 42 -0.81 11.40 1.39
N PHE A 43 -1.12 11.13 2.66
CA PHE A 43 -0.75 9.90 3.33
C PHE A 43 -1.89 8.89 3.18
N LEU A 44 -1.66 7.78 2.46
CA LEU A 44 -2.63 6.70 2.27
C LEU A 44 -2.27 5.53 3.20
N ASP A 45 -3.01 5.40 4.28
CA ASP A 45 -2.88 4.30 5.24
C ASP A 45 -3.70 3.10 4.78
N VAL A 46 -3.04 1.99 4.47
CA VAL A 46 -3.69 0.77 3.96
C VAL A 46 -3.76 -0.37 4.97
N ARG A 47 -3.49 -0.07 6.25
CA ARG A 47 -3.55 -1.03 7.36
C ARG A 47 -5.00 -1.40 7.69
N SER A 48 -5.22 -2.15 8.76
CA SER A 48 -6.58 -2.48 9.21
C SER A 48 -7.30 -1.28 9.86
N ASP A 49 -8.63 -1.29 9.84
CA ASP A 49 -9.46 -0.28 10.54
C ASP A 49 -9.06 -0.10 12.01
N GLY A 50 -8.78 -1.20 12.72
CA GLY A 50 -8.38 -1.15 14.13
C GLY A 50 -6.99 -0.52 14.35
N GLU A 51 -6.07 -0.69 13.40
CA GLU A 51 -4.77 -0.01 13.43
C GLU A 51 -4.91 1.49 13.15
N TRP A 52 -5.79 1.83 12.21
CA TRP A 52 -6.14 3.20 11.84
C TRP A 52 -6.77 3.97 13.01
N THR A 53 -7.77 3.40 13.69
CA THR A 53 -8.41 4.02 14.86
C THR A 53 -7.50 4.03 16.08
N GLY A 54 -6.50 3.15 16.12
CA GLY A 54 -5.58 2.96 17.22
C GLY A 54 -6.07 2.00 18.30
N GLU A 55 -7.21 1.34 18.09
CA GLU A 55 -7.71 0.24 18.92
C GLU A 55 -6.72 -0.94 18.93
N ASN A 56 -6.14 -1.26 17.78
CA ASN A 56 -5.07 -2.23 17.62
C ASN A 56 -3.72 -1.54 17.45
N ARG A 57 -2.94 -1.48 18.53
CA ARG A 57 -1.64 -0.81 18.50
C ARG A 57 -0.53 -1.62 17.85
N ARG A 58 -0.70 -2.92 17.59
CA ARG A 58 0.37 -3.82 17.12
C ARG A 58 1.67 -3.69 17.92
N SER A 59 1.55 -3.47 19.23
CA SER A 59 2.67 -3.23 20.17
C SER A 59 3.44 -1.91 19.97
N ASN A 60 2.93 -0.97 19.17
CA ASN A 60 3.51 0.36 19.03
C ASN A 60 3.31 1.22 20.29
N LYS A 61 4.26 2.13 20.53
CA LYS A 61 4.19 3.11 21.64
C LYS A 61 2.94 4.00 21.57
N ARG A 62 2.43 4.28 20.37
CA ARG A 62 1.20 5.04 20.11
C ARG A 62 0.36 4.30 19.07
N GLY A 63 -0.96 4.28 19.26
CA GLY A 63 -1.92 3.86 18.24
C GLY A 63 -2.34 5.03 17.35
N GLY A 64 -3.11 4.73 16.31
CA GLY A 64 -3.63 5.71 15.36
C GLY A 64 -2.81 5.77 14.08
N HIS A 65 -2.83 6.93 13.44
CA HIS A 65 -2.30 7.16 12.09
C HIS A 65 -1.56 8.50 11.99
N VAL A 66 -0.91 8.74 10.85
CA VAL A 66 -0.25 10.02 10.55
C VAL A 66 -1.31 11.14 10.45
N PRO A 67 -1.12 12.30 11.10
CA PRO A 67 -2.10 13.39 11.02
C PRO A 67 -2.43 13.81 9.58
N GLY A 68 -3.72 13.88 9.26
CA GLY A 68 -4.21 14.25 7.92
C GLY A 68 -4.13 13.13 6.87
N ALA A 69 -3.76 11.91 7.26
CA ALA A 69 -3.85 10.75 6.39
C ALA A 69 -5.31 10.44 5.99
N VAL A 70 -5.46 9.66 4.93
CA VAL A 70 -6.70 9.01 4.53
C VAL A 70 -6.55 7.50 4.63
N HIS A 71 -7.68 6.81 4.80
CA HIS A 71 -7.69 5.37 5.05
C HIS A 71 -8.44 4.62 3.97
N LEU A 72 -7.79 3.60 3.42
CA LEU A 72 -8.40 2.54 2.61
C LEU A 72 -7.65 1.25 2.94
N GLU A 73 -8.22 0.40 3.78
CA GLU A 73 -7.61 -0.90 4.08
C GLU A 73 -7.34 -1.66 2.78
N TRP A 74 -6.20 -2.34 2.69
CA TRP A 74 -5.80 -3.03 1.45
C TRP A 74 -6.83 -4.08 0.98
N LEU A 75 -7.62 -4.64 1.91
CA LEU A 75 -8.74 -5.53 1.59
C LEU A 75 -9.84 -4.85 0.77
N ASN A 76 -9.98 -3.53 0.86
CA ASN A 76 -10.94 -2.80 0.04
C ASN A 76 -10.59 -2.86 -1.46
N PHE A 77 -9.33 -3.11 -1.82
CA PHE A 77 -8.86 -3.20 -3.21
C PHE A 77 -9.06 -4.57 -3.86
N VAL A 78 -9.51 -5.57 -3.10
CA VAL A 78 -9.78 -6.92 -3.62
C VAL A 78 -11.26 -7.27 -3.53
N THR A 79 -11.71 -8.24 -4.31
CA THR A 79 -13.06 -8.78 -4.22
C THR A 79 -13.24 -9.55 -2.90
N ASP A 80 -14.48 -9.73 -2.47
CA ASP A 80 -14.83 -10.46 -1.24
C ASP A 80 -15.23 -11.92 -1.51
N ASP A 81 -14.87 -12.43 -2.70
CA ASP A 81 -15.08 -13.83 -3.06
C ASP A 81 -14.08 -14.73 -2.32
N ASP A 82 -14.40 -16.03 -2.22
CA ASP A 82 -13.51 -17.06 -1.66
C ASP A 82 -12.10 -17.03 -2.30
N VAL A 83 -12.03 -16.67 -3.58
CA VAL A 83 -10.78 -16.38 -4.30
C VAL A 83 -10.71 -14.89 -4.58
N ARG A 84 -10.01 -14.18 -3.71
CA ARG A 84 -9.84 -12.72 -3.83
C ARG A 84 -8.97 -12.36 -5.02
N VAL A 85 -9.49 -11.50 -5.88
CA VAL A 85 -8.74 -10.85 -6.97
C VAL A 85 -8.76 -9.34 -6.80
N PHE A 86 -7.82 -8.62 -7.42
CA PHE A 86 -7.93 -7.16 -7.46
C PHE A 86 -9.22 -6.73 -8.15
N LYS A 87 -9.86 -5.69 -7.62
CA LYS A 87 -10.99 -5.04 -8.28
C LYS A 87 -10.55 -4.48 -9.64
N PRO A 88 -11.49 -4.27 -10.58
CA PRO A 88 -11.17 -3.67 -11.88
C PRO A 88 -10.43 -2.33 -11.71
N ALA A 89 -9.48 -2.05 -12.61
CA ALA A 89 -8.67 -0.84 -12.54
C ALA A 89 -9.49 0.46 -12.46
N SER A 90 -10.66 0.50 -13.13
CA SER A 90 -11.59 1.64 -13.06
C SER A 90 -12.19 1.83 -11.66
N ALA A 91 -12.56 0.73 -10.98
CA ALA A 91 -13.08 0.78 -9.62
C ALA A 91 -11.98 1.21 -8.64
N LEU A 92 -10.77 0.66 -8.78
CA LEU A 92 -9.62 1.05 -7.96
C LEU A 92 -9.28 2.54 -8.12
N ARG A 93 -9.28 3.03 -9.37
CA ARG A 93 -9.05 4.44 -9.68
C ARG A 93 -10.10 5.32 -9.02
N ALA A 94 -11.38 5.00 -9.17
CA ALA A 94 -12.47 5.77 -8.55
C ALA A 94 -12.38 5.77 -7.02
N MET A 95 -11.98 4.66 -6.40
CA MET A 95 -11.78 4.57 -4.95
C MET A 95 -10.63 5.46 -4.47
N LEU A 96 -9.48 5.37 -5.15
CA LEU A 96 -8.30 6.16 -4.80
C LEU A 96 -8.57 7.67 -5.01
N GLU A 97 -9.14 8.06 -6.15
CA GLU A 97 -9.51 9.45 -6.44
C GLU A 97 -10.54 9.98 -5.43
N GLY A 98 -11.55 9.17 -5.06
CA GLY A 98 -12.54 9.52 -4.04
C GLY A 98 -11.95 9.73 -2.65
N ALA A 99 -10.88 9.02 -2.31
CA ALA A 99 -10.09 9.24 -1.09
C ALA A 99 -9.06 10.39 -1.24
N GLY A 100 -8.94 10.97 -2.44
CA GLY A 100 -7.98 12.02 -2.74
C GLY A 100 -6.57 11.54 -3.13
N ALA A 101 -6.34 10.23 -3.26
CA ALA A 101 -5.12 9.69 -3.85
C ALA A 101 -5.22 9.76 -5.38
N SER A 102 -4.88 10.92 -5.94
CA SER A 102 -4.94 11.18 -7.39
C SER A 102 -3.56 11.49 -7.97
N PRO A 103 -3.34 11.34 -9.28
CA PRO A 103 -2.04 11.59 -9.91
C PRO A 103 -1.49 13.02 -9.77
N GLU A 104 -2.34 13.99 -9.43
CA GLU A 104 -1.99 15.40 -9.23
C GLU A 104 -1.34 15.67 -7.87
N ARG A 105 -1.36 14.69 -6.96
CA ARG A 105 -0.76 14.75 -5.63
C ARG A 105 0.26 13.64 -5.45
N GLU A 106 1.27 13.91 -4.66
CA GLU A 106 2.17 12.87 -4.19
C GLU A 106 1.43 11.95 -3.21
N VAL A 107 1.39 10.64 -3.51
CA VAL A 107 0.77 9.64 -2.65
C VAL A 107 1.86 8.89 -1.87
N ILE A 108 1.89 9.06 -0.55
CA ILE A 108 2.77 8.35 0.36
C ILE A 108 1.96 7.25 1.04
N THR A 109 2.19 6.00 0.65
CA THR A 109 1.49 4.84 1.22
C THR A 109 2.30 4.15 2.32
N TYR A 110 1.62 3.58 3.31
CA TYR A 110 2.22 2.86 4.44
C TYR A 110 1.24 1.89 5.10
#